data_AF-A0A2S6XD46-F1
#
_entry.id   AF-A0A2S6XD46-F1
#
_cell.length_a   1.000
_cell.length_b   1.000
_cell.length_c   1.000
_cell.angle_alpha   90.00
_cell.angle_beta   90.00
_cell.angle_gamma   90.00
#
_symmetry.space_group_name_H-M   'P 1'
#
loop_
_entity.id
_entity.type
_entity.pdbx_description
1 polymer ?
#
loop_
_entity_poly.entity_id
_entity_poly.type
_entity_poly.pdbx_seq_one_letter_code
_entity_poly.pdbx_strand_id
1 'polypeptide(L)'
;MTNTTMRLPADTPDNAAAVSARFAAVQSGQNPQKDKIMTDQESASHSSATFAAAQRPAPAADSNPEHYVTVNDGTRMANALGPYLTDDDARANLPRVRAFLNANDTNADAYEYGTFRVRSYGRTLGPGRLNDRIGLHAAEEPTYTIEVTTRVVSTEAEECAYAAEDDHDCTGDCLSLDGDVRELEEPSTEEIAADADDLEAHDGDPVAWAADYIRSKTDATEVSSSPIGDTAREHEWLSGTYTDPHNNAKETHTTVRLTGDWTEEQRARVFTAATTF
;
A
#
# COMPACT_ATOMS: atom_id res chain seq x y z
N MET A 1 -4.54 -51.20 -6.49
CA MET A 1 -5.93 -50.76 -6.26
C MET A 1 -6.35 -51.31 -4.90
N THR A 2 -6.20 -50.53 -3.85
CA THR A 2 -6.48 -50.92 -2.46
C THR A 2 -7.47 -49.92 -1.87
N ASN A 3 -8.69 -50.39 -1.66
CA ASN A 3 -9.82 -49.64 -1.12
C ASN A 3 -9.76 -49.70 0.41
N THR A 4 -9.54 -48.55 1.06
CA THR A 4 -9.60 -48.43 2.53
C THR A 4 -10.89 -47.72 2.90
N THR A 5 -11.85 -48.49 3.42
CA THR A 5 -13.11 -48.00 3.98
C THR A 5 -12.90 -47.66 5.46
N MET A 6 -12.95 -46.37 5.83
CA MET A 6 -13.04 -45.92 7.23
C MET A 6 -14.51 -45.87 7.68
N ARG A 7 -14.81 -46.58 8.78
CA ARG A 7 -16.09 -46.53 9.51
C ARG A 7 -15.99 -45.48 10.62
N LEU A 8 -17.01 -44.63 10.71
CA LEU A 8 -17.33 -43.78 11.87
C LEU A 8 -17.96 -44.63 13.00
N PRO A 9 -17.66 -44.35 14.29
CA PRO A 9 -18.50 -44.79 15.39
C PRO A 9 -19.55 -43.74 15.77
N ALA A 10 -20.66 -44.28 16.28
CA ALA A 10 -21.95 -43.64 16.51
C ALA A 10 -22.06 -42.87 17.84
N ASP A 11 -23.09 -42.03 17.87
CA ASP A 11 -23.65 -41.29 19.00
C ASP A 11 -23.85 -42.09 20.29
N THR A 12 -23.78 -41.40 21.42
CA THR A 12 -24.79 -41.53 22.50
C THR A 12 -24.78 -40.28 23.41
N PRO A 13 -25.92 -39.93 24.06
CA PRO A 13 -26.29 -38.56 24.44
C PRO A 13 -26.26 -38.27 25.95
N ASP A 14 -26.72 -37.05 26.26
CA ASP A 14 -27.36 -36.58 27.50
C ASP A 14 -26.53 -36.43 28.79
N ASN A 15 -26.38 -35.17 29.21
CA ASN A 15 -26.69 -34.81 30.60
C ASN A 15 -27.07 -33.33 30.70
N ALA A 16 -28.37 -33.10 30.89
CA ALA A 16 -28.95 -31.85 31.32
C ALA A 16 -28.94 -31.74 32.86
N ALA A 17 -28.86 -30.49 33.33
CA ALA A 17 -29.43 -29.96 34.57
C ALA A 17 -28.79 -30.34 35.93
N ALA A 18 -28.04 -29.39 36.50
CA ALA A 18 -27.98 -29.02 37.93
C ALA A 18 -27.07 -27.76 38.02
N VAL A 19 -27.27 -26.65 38.73
CA VAL A 19 -28.11 -26.25 39.87
C VAL A 19 -28.23 -24.72 39.85
N SER A 20 -29.45 -24.22 40.04
CA SER A 20 -29.75 -22.81 40.34
C SER A 20 -29.35 -22.39 41.76
N ALA A 21 -29.08 -21.09 41.89
CA ALA A 21 -29.26 -20.23 43.07
C ALA A 21 -28.17 -20.20 44.15
N ARG A 22 -27.65 -18.98 44.40
CA ARG A 22 -27.81 -18.32 45.71
C ARG A 22 -27.63 -16.80 45.62
N PHE A 23 -28.55 -16.14 46.31
CA PHE A 23 -28.72 -14.70 46.50
C PHE A 23 -27.71 -14.10 47.49
N ALA A 24 -27.30 -12.87 47.19
CA ALA A 24 -27.20 -11.66 48.04
C ALA A 24 -26.39 -11.60 49.35
N ALA A 25 -25.70 -10.45 49.43
CA ALA A 25 -25.35 -9.61 50.58
C ALA A 25 -24.10 -9.96 51.40
N VAL A 26 -23.12 -9.04 51.41
CA VAL A 26 -22.61 -8.37 52.63
C VAL A 26 -21.84 -7.10 52.20
N GLN A 27 -22.20 -5.98 52.85
CA GLN A 27 -21.51 -4.69 52.82
C GLN A 27 -20.19 -4.71 53.61
N SER A 28 -19.37 -3.69 53.32
CA SER A 28 -18.37 -3.04 54.19
C SER A 28 -16.92 -3.27 53.81
N GLY A 29 -16.15 -2.17 53.83
CA GLY A 29 -14.69 -2.20 53.74
C GLY A 29 -14.13 -1.09 52.86
N GLN A 30 -14.18 0.15 53.33
CA GLN A 30 -13.22 1.16 52.91
C GLN A 30 -11.80 0.66 53.26
N ASN A 31 -10.87 0.75 52.31
CA ASN A 31 -9.51 1.18 52.65
C ASN A 31 -8.84 1.83 51.41
N PRO A 32 -8.18 2.99 51.55
CA PRO A 32 -7.49 3.67 50.48
C PRO A 32 -6.03 3.19 50.42
N GLN A 33 -5.49 3.08 49.21
CA GLN A 33 -4.08 3.21 48.83
C GLN A 33 -3.84 2.39 47.56
N LYS A 34 -3.64 3.07 46.44
CA LYS A 34 -2.86 2.52 45.33
C LYS A 34 -2.01 3.63 44.74
N ASP A 35 -0.77 3.65 45.23
CA ASP A 35 0.37 4.15 44.51
C ASP A 35 0.51 3.42 43.16
N LYS A 36 0.49 4.19 42.09
CA LYS A 36 1.55 4.30 41.07
C LYS A 36 2.26 3.00 40.61
N ILE A 37 1.79 2.41 39.50
CA ILE A 37 2.55 1.64 38.47
C ILE A 37 1.67 1.72 37.19
N MET A 38 1.85 2.63 36.23
CA MET A 38 2.78 2.69 35.08
C MET A 38 2.88 1.41 34.22
N THR A 39 2.50 1.53 32.93
CA THR A 39 2.77 0.63 31.77
C THR A 39 2.00 -0.70 31.79
N ASP A 40 1.30 -1.18 30.75
CA ASP A 40 1.56 -1.11 29.31
C ASP A 40 0.28 -0.91 28.46
N GLN A 41 0.50 -0.34 27.29
CA GLN A 41 -0.47 -0.01 26.25
C GLN A 41 -0.58 -1.22 25.30
N GLU A 42 -1.66 -2.01 25.45
CA GLU A 42 -1.91 -3.16 24.59
C GLU A 42 -2.42 -2.67 23.23
N SER A 43 -1.61 -2.93 22.20
CA SER A 43 -1.95 -2.74 20.80
C SER A 43 -2.88 -3.85 20.36
N ALA A 44 -4.12 -3.50 19.99
CA ALA A 44 -5.04 -4.42 19.31
C ALA A 44 -5.17 -3.99 17.85
N SER A 45 -4.41 -4.68 17.01
CA SER A 45 -4.49 -4.71 15.55
C SER A 45 -5.94 -4.95 15.11
N HIS A 46 -6.49 -4.04 14.32
CA HIS A 46 -7.72 -4.30 13.56
C HIS A 46 -7.34 -4.44 12.09
N SER A 47 -7.56 -5.64 11.54
CA SER A 47 -7.50 -5.90 10.11
C SER A 47 -8.59 -5.10 9.40
N SER A 48 -8.18 -4.20 8.52
CA SER A 48 -9.08 -3.44 7.64
C SER A 48 -9.32 -4.18 6.33
N ALA A 49 -10.57 -4.18 5.86
CA ALA A 49 -10.97 -4.65 4.54
C ALA A 49 -11.24 -3.46 3.60
N THR A 50 -10.76 -3.54 2.35
CA THR A 50 -10.57 -2.39 1.42
C THR A 50 -11.67 -2.29 0.33
N PHE A 51 -12.06 -1.06 -0.08
CA PHE A 51 -12.98 -0.79 -1.22
C PHE A 51 -12.77 0.58 -1.94
N ALA A 52 -12.38 0.56 -3.22
CA ALA A 52 -11.96 1.70 -4.07
C ALA A 52 -13.03 2.77 -4.41
N ALA A 53 -12.62 4.06 -4.46
CA ALA A 53 -13.37 5.16 -5.10
C ALA A 53 -12.44 6.29 -5.62
N ALA A 54 -12.28 6.38 -6.94
CA ALA A 54 -11.53 7.43 -7.65
C ALA A 54 -12.13 8.83 -7.49
N GLN A 55 -11.28 9.82 -7.23
CA GLN A 55 -11.63 11.24 -7.35
C GLN A 55 -11.53 11.68 -8.82
N ARG A 56 -12.68 12.02 -9.42
CA ARG A 56 -12.76 12.59 -10.77
C ARG A 56 -12.69 14.12 -10.76
N PRO A 57 -12.17 14.76 -11.83
CA PRO A 57 -12.11 16.20 -11.96
C PRO A 57 -13.51 16.85 -12.03
N ALA A 58 -13.60 18.09 -11.54
CA ALA A 58 -14.85 18.83 -11.37
C ALA A 58 -15.67 18.95 -12.67
N PRO A 59 -16.95 18.56 -12.70
CA PRO A 59 -17.77 18.63 -13.91
C PRO A 59 -18.19 20.07 -14.23
N ALA A 60 -18.25 20.37 -15.52
CA ALA A 60 -18.91 21.54 -16.09
C ALA A 60 -20.35 21.70 -15.56
N ALA A 61 -20.87 22.93 -15.58
CA ALA A 61 -22.11 23.38 -14.94
C ALA A 61 -23.45 22.69 -15.37
N ASP A 62 -23.37 21.59 -16.14
CA ASP A 62 -24.47 20.69 -16.52
C ASP A 62 -24.43 19.37 -15.71
N SER A 63 -23.93 19.39 -14.47
CA SER A 63 -23.75 18.17 -13.69
C SER A 63 -25.09 17.47 -13.42
N ASN A 64 -25.24 16.28 -13.99
CA ASN A 64 -26.29 15.36 -13.60
C ASN A 64 -26.25 15.20 -12.08
N PRO A 65 -27.42 15.13 -11.42
CA PRO A 65 -27.48 14.97 -9.98
C PRO A 65 -26.72 13.72 -9.54
N GLU A 66 -25.82 13.88 -8.56
CA GLU A 66 -25.11 12.76 -7.97
C GLU A 66 -25.95 12.17 -6.84
N HIS A 67 -26.08 10.85 -6.83
CA HIS A 67 -26.80 10.11 -5.80
C HIS A 67 -25.80 9.39 -4.89
N TYR A 68 -26.04 9.39 -3.59
CA TYR A 68 -25.21 8.70 -2.59
C TYR A 68 -26.08 7.80 -1.73
N VAL A 69 -25.51 6.69 -1.27
CA VAL A 69 -26.03 5.95 -0.12
C VAL A 69 -25.65 6.71 1.15
N THR A 70 -26.60 6.94 2.03
CA THR A 70 -26.39 7.63 3.29
C THR A 70 -26.76 6.78 4.49
N VAL A 71 -26.10 7.10 5.60
CA VAL A 71 -26.32 6.49 6.91
C VAL A 71 -26.54 7.62 7.91
N ASN A 72 -27.57 7.50 8.75
CA ASN A 72 -27.94 8.50 9.75
C ASN A 72 -28.05 7.85 11.13
N ASP A 73 -27.37 8.40 12.14
CA ASP A 73 -27.43 7.93 13.53
C ASP A 73 -28.49 8.65 14.38
N GLY A 74 -29.41 9.36 13.73
CA GLY A 74 -30.42 10.22 14.35
C GLY A 74 -29.91 11.63 14.66
N THR A 75 -28.59 11.85 14.67
CA THR A 75 -27.99 13.16 14.92
C THR A 75 -27.12 13.66 13.76
N ARG A 76 -26.53 12.74 12.99
CA ARG A 76 -25.58 13.03 11.92
C ARG A 76 -25.83 12.11 10.73
N MET A 77 -25.67 12.68 9.54
CA MET A 77 -25.70 11.94 8.28
C MET A 77 -24.28 11.79 7.72
N ALA A 78 -23.97 10.61 7.20
CA ALA A 78 -22.76 10.27 6.46
C ALA A 78 -23.13 9.85 5.04
N ASN A 79 -22.28 10.20 4.08
CA ASN A 79 -22.29 9.58 2.74
C ASN A 79 -21.44 8.32 2.84
N ALA A 80 -22.09 7.16 2.74
CA ALA A 80 -21.45 5.86 2.89
C ALA A 80 -20.92 5.29 1.58
N LEU A 81 -21.58 5.57 0.45
CA LEU A 81 -21.18 5.06 -0.87
C LEU A 81 -21.71 5.95 -2.00
N GLY A 82 -20.96 6.10 -3.10
CA GLY A 82 -21.29 6.94 -4.26
C GLY A 82 -20.09 7.77 -4.74
N PRO A 83 -20.26 8.67 -5.74
CA PRO A 83 -21.52 9.03 -6.38
C PRO A 83 -22.05 7.98 -7.36
N TYR A 84 -23.38 7.92 -7.50
CA TYR A 84 -24.12 7.15 -8.48
C TYR A 84 -24.85 8.07 -9.46
N LEU A 85 -25.04 7.59 -10.70
CA LEU A 85 -25.74 8.33 -11.75
C LEU A 85 -27.26 8.38 -11.51
N THR A 86 -27.82 7.38 -10.86
CA THR A 86 -29.26 7.28 -10.60
C THR A 86 -29.55 6.94 -9.13
N ASP A 87 -30.74 7.32 -8.67
CA ASP A 87 -31.19 6.97 -7.32
C ASP A 87 -31.41 5.47 -7.15
N ASP A 88 -31.80 4.77 -8.22
CA ASP A 88 -32.04 3.34 -8.19
C ASP A 88 -30.72 2.57 -8.03
N ASP A 89 -29.64 3.01 -8.68
CA ASP A 89 -28.29 2.43 -8.47
C ASP A 89 -27.80 2.65 -7.04
N ALA A 90 -28.03 3.84 -6.48
CA ALA A 90 -27.71 4.10 -5.07
C ALA A 90 -28.52 3.20 -4.13
N ARG A 91 -29.84 3.09 -4.34
CA ARG A 91 -30.70 2.22 -3.51
C ARG A 91 -30.32 0.74 -3.61
N ALA A 92 -29.93 0.27 -4.80
CA ALA A 92 -29.49 -1.10 -5.00
C ALA A 92 -28.26 -1.46 -4.14
N ASN A 93 -27.47 -0.47 -3.73
CA ASN A 93 -26.29 -0.66 -2.89
C ASN A 93 -26.54 -0.48 -1.37
N LEU A 94 -27.76 -0.11 -0.95
CA LEU A 94 -28.13 -0.03 0.47
C LEU A 94 -27.86 -1.33 1.26
N PRO A 95 -28.20 -2.54 0.75
CA PRO A 95 -27.96 -3.78 1.48
C PRO A 95 -26.46 -4.03 1.74
N ARG A 96 -25.60 -3.59 0.83
CA ARG A 96 -24.15 -3.76 0.93
C ARG A 96 -23.56 -2.88 2.03
N VAL A 97 -23.97 -1.60 2.10
CA VAL A 97 -23.56 -0.71 3.20
C VAL A 97 -24.07 -1.23 4.55
N ARG A 98 -25.31 -1.71 4.61
CA ARG A 98 -25.87 -2.32 5.83
C ARG A 98 -25.10 -3.56 6.27
N ALA A 99 -24.78 -4.46 5.34
CA ALA A 99 -24.01 -5.66 5.66
C ALA A 99 -22.61 -5.33 6.19
N PHE A 100 -21.93 -4.33 5.60
CA PHE A 100 -20.65 -3.85 6.08
C PHE A 100 -20.75 -3.29 7.51
N LEU A 101 -21.71 -2.40 7.77
CA LEU A 101 -21.84 -1.82 9.11
C LEU A 101 -22.25 -2.86 10.16
N ASN A 102 -23.16 -3.78 9.84
CA ASN A 102 -23.52 -4.87 10.75
C ASN A 102 -22.34 -5.77 11.14
N ALA A 103 -21.32 -5.87 10.28
CA ALA A 103 -20.11 -6.63 10.56
C ALA A 103 -19.05 -5.84 11.35
N ASN A 104 -19.06 -4.50 11.28
CA ASN A 104 -17.96 -3.67 11.76
C ASN A 104 -18.35 -2.66 12.86
N ASP A 105 -19.64 -2.40 13.08
CA ASP A 105 -20.14 -1.46 14.07
C ASP A 105 -21.28 -2.10 14.89
N THR A 106 -21.09 -2.16 16.20
CA THR A 106 -22.09 -2.72 17.13
C THR A 106 -23.38 -1.90 17.19
N ASN A 107 -23.38 -0.66 16.69
CA ASN A 107 -24.55 0.22 16.62
C ASN A 107 -25.24 0.19 15.25
N ALA A 108 -24.86 -0.70 14.34
CA ALA A 108 -25.36 -0.69 12.97
C ALA A 108 -26.89 -0.82 12.83
N ASP A 109 -27.53 -1.50 13.78
CA ASP A 109 -28.99 -1.65 13.85
C ASP A 109 -29.72 -0.34 14.25
N ALA A 110 -29.01 0.61 14.87
CA ALA A 110 -29.57 1.92 15.25
C ALA A 110 -29.52 2.93 14.10
N TYR A 111 -28.85 2.61 13.00
CA TYR A 111 -28.70 3.51 11.87
C TYR A 111 -29.91 3.46 10.92
N GLU A 112 -30.31 4.64 10.46
CA GLU A 112 -31.22 4.79 9.33
C GLU A 112 -30.41 4.85 8.03
N TYR A 113 -30.85 4.07 7.04
CA TYR A 113 -30.19 3.95 5.75
C TYR A 113 -31.06 4.57 4.67
N GLY A 114 -30.49 5.37 3.78
CA GLY A 114 -31.23 6.03 2.72
C GLY A 114 -30.37 6.40 1.53
N THR A 115 -30.97 7.12 0.58
CA THR A 115 -30.23 7.77 -0.50
C THR A 115 -30.36 9.27 -0.38
N PHE A 116 -29.30 9.99 -0.76
CA PHE A 116 -29.28 11.44 -0.79
C PHE A 116 -28.84 11.92 -2.16
N ARG A 117 -29.59 12.89 -2.68
CA ARG A 117 -29.30 13.52 -3.97
C ARG A 117 -28.56 14.83 -3.72
N VAL A 118 -27.32 14.92 -4.17
CA VAL A 118 -26.52 16.14 -4.13
C VAL A 118 -26.66 16.84 -5.49
N ARG A 119 -27.11 18.10 -5.48
CA ARG A 119 -26.85 18.99 -6.61
C ARG A 119 -25.44 19.51 -6.42
N SER A 120 -24.50 18.97 -7.18
CA SER A 120 -23.09 19.35 -7.07
C SER A 120 -22.94 20.84 -7.38
N TYR A 121 -22.71 21.66 -6.36
CA TYR A 121 -22.26 23.06 -6.52
C TYR A 121 -20.72 23.14 -6.60
N GLY A 122 -20.06 22.09 -7.12
CA GLY A 122 -18.60 22.05 -7.23
C GLY A 122 -17.85 21.91 -5.91
N ARG A 123 -18.52 21.44 -4.84
CA ARG A 123 -17.84 21.04 -3.59
C ARG A 123 -18.04 19.55 -3.36
N THR A 124 -16.95 18.80 -3.46
CA THR A 124 -16.86 17.43 -2.97
C THR A 124 -17.17 17.47 -1.46
N LEU A 125 -18.22 16.78 -1.04
CA LEU A 125 -18.51 16.63 0.38
C LEU A 125 -17.42 15.72 0.96
N GLY A 126 -16.49 16.29 1.72
CA GLY A 126 -15.50 15.52 2.47
C GLY A 126 -16.16 14.54 3.44
N PRO A 127 -15.44 13.48 3.86
CA PRO A 127 -15.97 12.52 4.82
C PRO A 127 -16.44 13.26 6.08
N GLY A 128 -17.69 13.02 6.48
CA GLY A 128 -18.22 13.60 7.72
C GLY A 128 -17.60 12.91 8.93
N ARG A 129 -17.67 13.52 10.13
CA ARG A 129 -17.21 12.92 11.40
C ARG A 129 -17.79 11.53 11.70
N LEU A 130 -18.89 11.16 11.04
CA LEU A 130 -19.50 9.84 11.14
C LEU A 130 -18.72 8.81 10.29
N ASN A 131 -18.19 9.18 9.11
CA ASN A 131 -17.30 8.35 8.30
C ASN A 131 -16.05 7.92 9.09
N ASP A 132 -15.39 8.87 9.76
CA ASP A 132 -14.21 8.59 10.60
C ASP A 132 -14.52 7.62 11.75
N ARG A 133 -15.73 7.74 12.34
CA ARG A 133 -16.15 6.89 13.46
C ARG A 133 -16.42 5.45 13.03
N ILE A 134 -16.98 5.26 11.84
CA ILE A 134 -17.42 3.95 11.33
C ILE A 134 -16.44 3.35 10.32
N GLY A 135 -15.25 3.95 10.18
CA GLY A 135 -14.21 3.49 9.26
C GLY A 135 -14.62 3.56 7.78
N LEU A 136 -15.65 4.35 7.43
CA LEU A 136 -16.07 4.57 6.04
C LEU A 136 -15.19 5.66 5.40
N HIS A 137 -13.90 5.39 5.33
CA HIS A 137 -13.00 6.13 4.45
C HIS A 137 -13.16 5.59 3.03
N ALA A 138 -13.07 6.46 2.02
CA ALA A 138 -12.81 5.97 0.66
C ALA A 138 -11.53 5.13 0.74
N ALA A 139 -11.48 3.92 0.16
CA ALA A 139 -10.19 3.24 0.14
C ALA A 139 -9.19 4.13 -0.56
N GLU A 140 -8.04 4.26 0.08
CA GLU A 140 -6.85 4.77 -0.58
C GLU A 140 -6.68 3.92 -1.84
N GLU A 141 -6.71 4.58 -3.00
CA GLU A 141 -6.41 3.89 -4.24
C GLU A 141 -5.00 3.30 -4.10
N PRO A 142 -4.78 2.04 -4.50
CA PRO A 142 -3.47 1.43 -4.37
C PRO A 142 -2.45 2.34 -5.05
N THR A 143 -1.49 2.78 -4.26
CA THR A 143 -0.42 3.65 -4.71
C THR A 143 0.66 2.77 -5.31
N TYR A 144 0.81 2.80 -6.63
CA TYR A 144 1.84 2.03 -7.31
C TYR A 144 3.09 2.89 -7.49
N THR A 145 4.01 2.80 -6.53
CA THR A 145 5.24 3.61 -6.52
C THR A 145 6.46 2.78 -6.93
N ILE A 146 7.31 3.38 -7.75
CA ILE A 146 8.63 2.90 -8.16
C ILE A 146 9.68 3.86 -7.57
N GLU A 147 10.65 3.32 -6.85
CA GLU A 147 11.82 4.05 -6.35
C GLU A 147 13.01 3.73 -7.27
N VAL A 148 13.60 4.75 -7.89
CA VAL A 148 14.78 4.63 -8.74
C VAL A 148 15.94 5.33 -8.05
N THR A 149 16.99 4.58 -7.73
CA THR A 149 18.23 5.13 -7.20
C THR A 149 19.33 5.03 -8.24
N THR A 150 20.02 6.13 -8.50
CA THR A 150 21.11 6.24 -9.48
C THR A 150 22.39 6.69 -8.78
N ARG A 151 23.51 6.04 -9.10
CA ARG A 151 24.86 6.44 -8.65
C ARG A 151 25.79 6.53 -9.85
N VAL A 152 26.59 7.60 -9.91
CA VAL A 152 27.61 7.77 -10.95
C VAL A 152 28.96 7.46 -10.33
N VAL A 153 29.66 6.50 -10.91
CA VAL A 153 30.94 6.00 -10.41
C VAL A 153 32.02 6.08 -11.48
N SER A 154 33.27 6.20 -11.03
CA SER A 154 34.46 6.00 -11.84
C SER A 154 35.00 4.61 -11.59
N THR A 155 35.24 3.85 -12.65
CA THR A 155 35.95 2.56 -12.60
C THR A 155 37.46 2.72 -12.80
N GLU A 156 37.88 3.90 -13.24
CA GLU A 156 39.28 4.32 -13.28
C GLU A 156 39.54 5.21 -12.05
N ALA A 157 39.89 4.60 -10.92
CA ALA A 157 40.39 5.34 -9.76
C ALA A 157 41.91 5.51 -9.93
N GLU A 158 42.37 6.76 -10.02
CA GLU A 158 43.80 7.07 -10.04
C GLU A 158 44.24 7.53 -8.66
N GLU A 159 45.20 6.83 -8.05
CA GLU A 159 45.93 7.33 -6.88
C GLU A 159 47.25 7.95 -7.36
N CYS A 160 47.34 9.27 -7.28
CA CYS A 160 48.57 9.98 -7.57
C CYS A 160 49.42 10.07 -6.29
N ALA A 161 50.64 9.53 -6.34
CA ALA A 161 51.58 9.67 -5.25
C ALA A 161 51.99 11.16 -5.12
N TYR A 162 51.65 11.79 -3.99
CA TYR A 162 52.15 13.12 -3.67
C TYR A 162 53.66 13.06 -3.42
N ALA A 163 54.45 13.82 -4.20
CA ALA A 163 55.86 14.02 -3.89
C ALA A 163 55.96 14.68 -2.51
N ALA A 164 56.68 14.05 -1.59
CA ALA A 164 56.65 14.40 -0.17
C ALA A 164 57.24 15.78 0.18
N GLU A 165 57.69 16.59 -0.78
CA GLU A 165 58.53 17.76 -0.47
C GLU A 165 58.23 19.08 -1.17
N ASP A 166 57.27 19.22 -2.10
CA ASP A 166 56.94 20.56 -2.63
C ASP A 166 55.43 20.72 -2.91
N ASP A 167 54.88 21.79 -2.34
CA ASP A 167 53.47 21.94 -1.96
C ASP A 167 52.45 21.98 -3.12
N HIS A 168 52.80 21.97 -4.40
CA HIS A 168 51.81 22.31 -5.45
C HIS A 168 51.92 21.64 -6.84
N ASP A 169 52.68 20.56 -7.03
CA ASP A 169 52.71 19.89 -8.34
C ASP A 169 52.67 18.36 -8.24
N CYS A 170 51.52 17.77 -8.60
CA CYS A 170 51.36 16.32 -8.77
C CYS A 170 52.20 15.86 -9.96
N THR A 171 53.47 15.57 -9.73
CA THR A 171 54.44 15.11 -10.76
C THR A 171 54.69 13.60 -10.70
N GLY A 172 54.06 12.88 -9.76
CA GLY A 172 54.13 11.43 -9.68
C GLY A 172 53.21 10.75 -10.70
N ASP A 173 53.68 9.64 -11.29
CA ASP A 173 52.83 8.76 -12.09
C ASP A 173 51.60 8.35 -11.28
N CYS A 174 50.41 8.64 -11.79
CA CYS A 174 49.16 8.19 -11.18
C CYS A 174 48.98 6.70 -11.53
N LEU A 175 48.81 5.87 -10.51
CA LEU A 175 48.52 4.45 -10.72
C LEU A 175 47.01 4.29 -10.80
N SER A 176 46.53 3.73 -11.92
CA SER A 176 45.17 3.21 -12.02
C SER A 176 45.05 2.04 -11.04
N LEU A 177 44.19 2.19 -10.05
CA LEU A 177 43.83 1.15 -9.10
C LEU A 177 42.72 0.31 -9.75
N ASP A 178 43.12 -0.74 -10.45
CA ASP A 178 42.18 -1.70 -11.04
C ASP A 178 41.22 -2.23 -9.96
N GLY A 179 39.93 -1.94 -10.12
CA GLY A 179 38.85 -2.47 -9.27
C GLY A 179 38.36 -1.54 -8.16
N ASP A 180 38.97 -0.38 -7.96
CA ASP A 180 38.44 0.62 -7.01
C ASP A 180 37.38 1.48 -7.69
N VAL A 181 36.13 1.34 -7.22
CA VAL A 181 34.99 2.15 -7.68
C VAL A 181 34.93 3.42 -6.83
N ARG A 182 35.08 4.58 -7.47
CA ARG A 182 34.93 5.87 -6.78
C ARG A 182 33.60 6.51 -7.14
N GLU A 183 32.80 6.86 -6.14
CA GLU A 183 31.61 7.68 -6.35
C GLU A 183 32.03 9.07 -6.82
N LEU A 184 31.52 9.47 -7.99
CA LEU A 184 31.76 10.79 -8.59
C LEU A 184 30.70 11.80 -8.18
N GLU A 185 29.49 11.32 -7.94
CA GLU A 185 28.32 12.11 -7.58
C GLU A 185 27.59 11.44 -6.40
N GLU A 186 26.94 12.26 -5.56
CA GLU A 186 26.07 11.73 -4.51
C GLU A 186 24.92 10.94 -5.14
N PRO A 187 24.56 9.76 -4.60
CA PRO A 187 23.44 8.99 -5.10
C PRO A 187 22.14 9.83 -5.10
N SER A 188 21.40 9.74 -6.20
CA SER A 188 20.10 10.39 -6.35
C SER A 188 19.00 9.34 -6.32
N THR A 189 17.96 9.58 -5.52
CA THR A 189 16.77 8.71 -5.44
C THR A 189 15.54 9.50 -5.84
N GLU A 190 14.75 8.95 -6.76
CA GLU A 190 13.48 9.49 -7.24
C GLU A 190 12.36 8.48 -6.99
N GLU A 191 11.21 8.97 -6.51
CA GLU A 191 9.99 8.18 -6.36
C GLU A 191 8.97 8.59 -7.43
N ILE A 192 8.46 7.61 -8.16
CA ILE A 192 7.49 7.77 -9.25
C ILE A 192 6.25 6.97 -8.89
N ALA A 193 5.14 7.67 -8.67
CA ALA A 193 3.84 7.05 -8.41
C ALA A 193 2.99 7.08 -9.68
N ALA A 194 2.35 5.95 -10.00
CA ALA A 194 1.36 5.90 -11.07
C ALA A 194 0.18 6.80 -10.72
N ASP A 195 -0.20 7.68 -11.64
CA ASP A 195 -1.47 8.40 -11.57
C ASP A 195 -2.58 7.72 -12.40
N ALA A 196 -3.76 8.33 -12.45
CA ALA A 196 -4.89 7.78 -13.19
C ALA A 196 -4.66 7.78 -14.71
N ASP A 197 -3.92 8.76 -15.24
CA ASP A 197 -3.65 8.89 -16.67
C ASP A 197 -2.59 7.86 -17.11
N ASP A 198 -1.58 7.63 -16.27
CA ASP A 198 -0.58 6.57 -16.42
C ASP A 198 -1.22 5.18 -16.54
N LEU A 199 -2.16 4.89 -15.64
CA LEU A 199 -2.88 3.62 -15.64
C LEU A 199 -3.86 3.54 -16.82
N GLU A 200 -4.57 4.61 -17.17
CA GLU A 200 -5.47 4.64 -18.34
C GLU A 200 -4.73 4.34 -19.64
N ALA A 201 -3.51 4.87 -19.81
CA ALA A 201 -2.66 4.57 -20.96
C ALA A 201 -2.26 3.08 -21.09
N HIS A 202 -2.41 2.32 -20.00
CA HIS A 202 -2.09 0.89 -19.90
C HIS A 202 -3.32 0.03 -19.60
N ASP A 203 -4.52 0.46 -20.01
CA ASP A 203 -5.78 -0.26 -19.79
C ASP A 203 -6.08 -0.58 -18.31
N GLY A 204 -5.55 0.25 -17.39
CA GLY A 204 -5.62 0.05 -15.95
C GLY A 204 -4.67 -0.99 -15.38
N ASP A 205 -3.68 -1.46 -16.16
CA ASP A 205 -2.70 -2.47 -15.73
C ASP A 205 -1.43 -1.82 -15.13
N PRO A 206 -1.28 -1.80 -13.79
CA PRO A 206 -0.10 -1.23 -13.14
C PRO A 206 1.17 -2.04 -13.43
N VAL A 207 1.06 -3.34 -13.72
CA VAL A 207 2.22 -4.17 -14.06
C VAL A 207 2.79 -3.77 -15.42
N ALA A 208 1.90 -3.55 -16.39
CA ALA A 208 2.30 -3.11 -17.73
C ALA A 208 2.94 -1.72 -17.69
N TRP A 209 2.32 -0.77 -16.96
CA TRP A 209 2.87 0.57 -16.74
C TRP A 209 4.27 0.52 -16.14
N ALA A 210 4.46 -0.18 -15.01
CA ALA A 210 5.75 -0.22 -14.35
C ALA A 210 6.83 -0.90 -15.20
N ALA A 211 6.50 -1.99 -15.89
CA ALA A 211 7.44 -2.65 -16.79
C ALA A 211 7.83 -1.76 -17.98
N ASP A 212 6.89 -0.97 -18.52
CA ASP A 212 7.19 -0.02 -19.59
C ASP A 212 8.04 1.16 -19.10
N TYR A 213 7.73 1.71 -17.92
CA TYR A 213 8.51 2.76 -17.28
C TYR A 213 9.95 2.30 -17.07
N ILE A 214 10.16 1.13 -16.44
CA ILE A 214 11.49 0.59 -16.15
C ILE A 214 12.29 0.40 -17.45
N ARG A 215 11.71 -0.21 -18.48
CA ARG A 215 12.40 -0.45 -19.75
C ARG A 215 12.72 0.83 -20.54
N SER A 216 11.84 1.82 -20.48
CA SER A 216 11.98 3.04 -21.29
C SER A 216 12.81 4.12 -20.61
N LYS A 217 12.94 4.08 -19.27
CA LYS A 217 13.59 5.12 -18.47
C LYS A 217 14.83 4.65 -17.71
N THR A 218 15.08 3.35 -17.63
CA THR A 218 16.20 2.81 -16.85
C THR A 218 16.92 1.70 -17.59
N ASP A 219 18.16 1.42 -17.22
CA ASP A 219 18.95 0.27 -17.70
C ASP A 219 18.87 -0.95 -16.75
N ALA A 220 17.96 -0.92 -15.77
CA ALA A 220 17.86 -1.95 -14.74
C ALA A 220 17.22 -3.23 -15.28
N THR A 221 18.03 -4.28 -15.41
CA THR A 221 17.64 -5.57 -16.02
C THR A 221 18.09 -6.80 -15.22
N GLU A 222 18.97 -6.63 -14.23
CA GLU A 222 19.47 -7.71 -13.39
C GLU A 222 18.66 -7.79 -12.10
N VAL A 223 18.20 -8.97 -11.73
CA VAL A 223 17.38 -9.15 -10.52
C VAL A 223 18.25 -9.43 -9.31
N SER A 224 17.91 -8.84 -8.15
CA SER A 224 18.63 -9.07 -6.90
C SER A 224 18.54 -10.53 -6.42
N SER A 225 17.45 -11.22 -6.78
CA SER A 225 17.17 -12.62 -6.47
C SER A 225 16.95 -13.38 -7.77
N SER A 226 18.00 -14.04 -8.29
CA SER A 226 17.91 -14.83 -9.53
C SER A 226 17.76 -16.33 -9.25
N PRO A 227 16.86 -17.05 -9.95
CA PRO A 227 15.89 -16.55 -10.93
C PRO A 227 14.69 -15.86 -10.28
N ILE A 228 13.99 -15.01 -11.05
CA ILE A 228 12.68 -14.47 -10.62
C ILE A 228 11.71 -15.65 -10.47
N GLY A 229 11.20 -15.86 -9.26
CA GLY A 229 10.14 -16.84 -9.01
C GLY A 229 8.76 -16.28 -9.36
N ASP A 230 7.70 -16.96 -8.92
CA ASP A 230 6.32 -16.48 -9.07
C ASP A 230 5.97 -15.35 -8.09
N THR A 231 6.83 -15.10 -7.10
CA THR A 231 6.70 -14.04 -6.09
C THR A 231 8.03 -13.30 -5.93
N ALA A 232 7.96 -12.00 -5.67
CA ALA A 232 9.10 -11.15 -5.36
C ALA A 232 8.82 -10.33 -4.10
N ARG A 233 9.78 -10.29 -3.19
CA ARG A 233 9.60 -9.66 -1.87
C ARG A 233 9.72 -8.14 -1.93
N GLU A 234 9.30 -7.49 -0.85
CA GLU A 234 9.33 -6.02 -0.75
C GLU A 234 10.72 -5.40 -0.94
N HIS A 235 11.74 -6.11 -0.47
CA HIS A 235 13.14 -5.68 -0.51
C HIS A 235 13.90 -6.20 -1.73
N GLU A 236 13.24 -6.79 -2.73
CA GLU A 236 13.90 -7.16 -3.98
C GLU A 236 13.94 -5.98 -4.95
N TRP A 237 14.99 -5.92 -5.76
CA TRP A 237 15.24 -4.83 -6.69
C TRP A 237 15.75 -5.34 -8.04
N LEU A 238 15.63 -4.49 -9.04
CA LEU A 238 16.39 -4.60 -10.29
C LEU A 238 17.64 -3.73 -10.20
N SER A 239 18.74 -4.15 -10.82
CA SER A 239 19.95 -3.35 -11.01
C SER A 239 20.35 -3.32 -12.48
N GLY A 240 21.08 -2.28 -12.87
CA GLY A 240 21.66 -2.15 -14.19
C GLY A 240 22.80 -1.16 -14.20
N THR A 241 23.58 -1.19 -15.26
CA THR A 241 24.72 -0.30 -15.46
C THR A 241 24.69 0.25 -16.88
N TYR A 242 24.87 1.56 -17.00
CA TYR A 242 25.09 2.25 -18.25
C TYR A 242 26.50 2.83 -18.29
N THR A 243 27.27 2.46 -19.31
CA THR A 243 28.59 3.05 -19.58
C THR A 243 28.44 4.11 -20.67
N ASP A 244 28.86 5.35 -20.40
CA ASP A 244 28.81 6.41 -21.40
C ASP A 244 29.78 6.08 -22.56
N PRO A 245 29.30 5.95 -23.81
CA PRO A 245 30.17 5.63 -24.95
C PRO A 245 31.22 6.71 -25.24
N HIS A 246 31.04 7.92 -24.69
CA HIS A 246 31.99 9.03 -24.82
C HIS A 246 32.93 9.16 -23.63
N ASN A 247 32.69 8.43 -22.54
CA ASN A 247 33.53 8.41 -21.36
C ASN A 247 33.49 7.03 -20.68
N ASN A 248 34.36 6.14 -21.13
CA ASN A 248 34.46 4.76 -20.64
C ASN A 248 34.89 4.66 -19.17
N ALA A 249 35.40 5.74 -18.59
CA ALA A 249 35.76 5.80 -17.19
C ALA A 249 34.55 6.02 -16.26
N LYS A 250 33.39 6.43 -16.82
CA LYS A 250 32.18 6.74 -16.06
C LYS A 250 31.09 5.73 -16.29
N GLU A 251 30.60 5.16 -15.21
CA GLU A 251 29.48 4.24 -15.19
C GLU A 251 28.35 4.79 -14.33
N THR A 252 27.13 4.70 -14.84
CA THR A 252 25.91 5.01 -14.10
C THR A 252 25.27 3.70 -13.67
N HIS A 253 25.24 3.43 -12.37
CA HIS A 253 24.56 2.25 -11.84
C HIS A 253 23.17 2.67 -11.37
N THR A 254 22.16 1.92 -11.78
CA THR A 254 20.75 2.18 -11.43
C THR A 254 20.20 0.99 -10.65
N THR A 255 19.46 1.26 -9.60
CA THR A 255 18.65 0.25 -8.90
C THR A 255 17.19 0.68 -8.85
N VAL A 256 16.27 -0.26 -9.07
CA VAL A 256 14.83 -0.01 -9.07
C VAL A 256 14.14 -0.88 -8.03
N ARG A 257 13.34 -0.27 -7.17
CA ARG A 257 12.51 -0.92 -6.16
C ARG A 257 11.05 -0.55 -6.37
N LEU A 258 10.16 -1.47 -6.01
CA LEU A 258 8.71 -1.25 -6.03
C LEU A 258 8.28 -0.96 -4.57
N THR A 259 7.91 0.27 -4.23
CA THR A 259 7.72 0.69 -2.82
C THR A 259 6.25 0.93 -2.44
N GLY A 260 5.35 0.97 -3.42
CA GLY A 260 3.91 1.10 -3.20
C GLY A 260 3.18 -0.20 -2.82
N ASP A 261 1.86 -0.20 -3.03
CA ASP A 261 0.89 -1.27 -2.72
C ASP A 261 0.97 -2.49 -3.67
N TRP A 262 2.18 -2.89 -4.03
CA TRP A 262 2.46 -4.02 -4.90
C TRP A 262 2.37 -5.34 -4.15
N THR A 263 1.55 -6.27 -4.63
CA THR A 263 1.61 -7.66 -4.15
C THR A 263 2.91 -8.35 -4.58
N GLU A 264 3.31 -9.41 -3.89
CA GLU A 264 4.52 -10.16 -4.25
C GLU A 264 4.47 -10.71 -5.68
N GLU A 265 3.30 -11.16 -6.14
CA GLU A 265 3.07 -11.66 -7.50
C GLU A 265 3.14 -10.53 -8.53
N GLN A 266 2.60 -9.35 -8.21
CA GLN A 266 2.72 -8.19 -9.10
C GLN A 266 4.17 -7.77 -9.26
N ARG A 267 4.95 -7.74 -8.18
CA ARG A 267 6.40 -7.44 -8.23
C ARG A 267 7.15 -8.42 -9.13
N ALA A 268 6.91 -9.72 -8.95
CA ALA A 268 7.54 -10.75 -9.78
C ALA A 268 7.18 -10.58 -11.26
N ARG A 269 5.91 -10.28 -11.56
CA ARG A 269 5.45 -10.02 -12.93
C ARG A 269 6.09 -8.77 -13.53
N VAL A 270 6.22 -7.67 -12.77
CA VAL A 270 6.92 -6.45 -13.22
C VAL A 270 8.37 -6.78 -13.56
N PHE A 271 9.10 -7.43 -12.63
CA PHE A 271 10.50 -7.78 -12.86
C PHE A 271 10.67 -8.74 -14.05
N THR A 272 9.78 -9.71 -14.21
CA THR A 272 9.82 -10.62 -15.36
C THR A 272 9.56 -9.88 -16.67
N ALA A 273 8.55 -9.02 -16.71
CA ALA A 273 8.17 -8.25 -17.89
C ALA A 273 9.23 -7.20 -18.28
N ALA A 274 9.88 -6.59 -17.29
CA ALA A 274 10.95 -5.60 -17.50
C ALA A 274 12.25 -6.23 -18.05
N THR A 275 12.50 -7.51 -17.75
CA THR A 275 13.74 -8.21 -18.12
C THR A 275 13.61 -9.09 -19.37
N THR A 276 12.42 -9.24 -19.93
CA THR A 276 12.17 -10.00 -21.15
C THR A 276 12.22 -9.08 -22.38
N PHE A 277 13.20 -9.33 -23.26
CA PHE A 277 13.38 -8.64 -24.55
C PHE A 277 12.95 -9.50 -25.74
#